data_AF-A0A5A9NEN6-F1
#
_entry.id   AF-A0A5A9NEN6-F1
#
_cell.length_a   1.000
_cell.length_b   1.000
_cell.length_c   1.000
_cell.angle_alpha   90.00
_cell.angle_beta   90.00
_cell.angle_gamma   90.00
#
_symmetry.space_group_name_H-M   'P 1'
#
loop_
_entity.id
_entity.type
_entity.pdbx_description
1 polymer ?
#
loop_
_entity_poly.entity_id
_entity_poly.type
_entity_poly.pdbx_seq_one_letter_code
_entity_poly.pdbx_strand_id
1 'polypeptide(L)'
;MPSGQQEDLRAEWRGALWVSGQSEALVCRVGHVCVWLALSSEVTRVPIESCEQYDTCGECLSSGDPHCGWCVLHNMCSQRDRCERANEPYRFAATLSQCVKATVYPDSIAVSEPSVPLLVKVTDVPDLSAGITCSFGNVTEVEGRVDGNQILCISPAAKDVPIIPTDQGKCHVIPRCFIFAGCLSTGAYEHRLRVEILATNWSGVELRLNSKETGQMLISTEVKFYNCSVHQLCLSCVTSSFRCHWCKYRNLCTHDPSSCSFQEGRVNASEDCPQLVRFEEILIPAGEVKPITLKARNLPQPQSGQRGYECALHIQGVSHRVTALRFNSSSVQCQNSSYLYDGLRISELPVDFSVVWNGNFIIDNPENIKVHLYKCGAQRDSCGVCLKAERKFQCGWCSMEGRCTLRQHCPMSNPYTSRWLHLGSTNVKCTNPRITEVTPVAGPPEGGTRVTIRGINLGLSFADMINNVQVAGIQCTPKEDGYIIAEQYVMTSDKVVL
;
A
#
# COMPACT_ATOMS: atom_id res chain seq x y z
N MET A 1 20.46 -82.61 23.46
CA MET A 1 20.13 -82.57 24.90
C MET A 1 21.25 -81.83 25.61
N PRO A 2 21.02 -80.96 26.60
CA PRO A 2 19.83 -80.82 27.46
C PRO A 2 19.21 -79.38 27.46
N SER A 3 17.90 -79.28 27.71
CA SER A 3 17.26 -78.66 28.90
C SER A 3 17.16 -77.12 28.89
N GLY A 4 16.01 -76.61 28.45
CA GLY A 4 15.57 -75.23 28.67
C GLY A 4 15.02 -75.06 30.09
N GLN A 5 15.48 -74.02 30.78
CA GLN A 5 14.86 -73.48 31.99
C GLN A 5 13.69 -72.57 31.57
N GLN A 6 12.53 -72.81 32.18
CA GLN A 6 11.33 -72.00 32.02
C GLN A 6 11.36 -70.90 33.07
N GLU A 7 11.71 -69.67 32.67
CA GLU A 7 11.50 -68.48 33.51
C GLU A 7 10.05 -68.00 33.38
N ASP A 8 9.38 -68.01 34.53
CA ASP A 8 7.97 -67.67 34.72
C ASP A 8 7.80 -66.13 34.68
N LEU A 9 7.53 -65.58 33.49
CA LEU A 9 7.14 -64.18 33.34
C LEU A 9 5.65 -64.02 33.71
N ARG A 10 5.39 -63.64 34.96
CA ARG A 10 4.07 -63.15 35.39
C ARG A 10 3.71 -61.88 34.62
N ALA A 11 2.92 -62.02 33.56
CA ALA A 11 2.21 -60.93 32.93
C ALA A 11 1.04 -60.48 33.84
N GLU A 12 1.12 -59.29 34.43
CA GLU A 12 -0.03 -58.67 35.10
C GLU A 12 -0.99 -58.11 34.05
N TRP A 13 -2.15 -58.75 33.90
CA TRP A 13 -3.24 -58.30 33.03
C TRP A 13 -3.99 -57.14 33.69
N ARG A 14 -3.93 -55.94 33.11
CA ARG A 14 -4.81 -54.82 33.50
C ARG A 14 -5.52 -54.25 32.27
N GLY A 15 -6.73 -54.75 32.02
CA GLY A 15 -7.77 -54.10 31.22
C GLY A 15 -7.74 -54.38 29.71
N ALA A 16 -8.82 -54.97 29.20
CA ALA A 16 -9.15 -55.00 27.77
C ALA A 16 -10.02 -53.77 27.45
N LEU A 17 -9.57 -52.90 26.53
CA LEU A 17 -10.37 -51.77 26.05
C LEU A 17 -11.14 -52.23 24.80
N TRP A 18 -12.46 -52.36 24.89
CA TRP A 18 -13.32 -52.66 23.75
C TRP A 18 -13.59 -51.38 22.96
N VAL A 19 -12.98 -51.23 21.79
CA VAL A 19 -13.41 -50.24 20.78
C VAL A 19 -14.35 -50.97 19.82
N SER A 20 -15.62 -50.53 19.75
CA SER A 20 -16.62 -51.21 18.94
C SER A 20 -16.32 -51.09 17.45
N GLY A 21 -16.24 -52.23 16.78
CA GLY A 21 -16.20 -52.33 15.32
C GLY A 21 -14.86 -52.80 14.73
N GLN A 22 -14.72 -54.14 14.64
CA GLN A 22 -13.87 -54.87 13.67
C GLN A 22 -12.33 -54.86 13.75
N SER A 23 -11.72 -54.50 14.88
CA SER A 23 -10.31 -54.86 15.12
C SER A 23 -10.07 -55.15 16.61
N GLU A 24 -9.84 -56.42 16.95
CA GLU A 24 -9.34 -56.80 18.28
C GLU A 24 -7.91 -56.25 18.42
N ALA A 25 -7.72 -55.26 19.28
CA ALA A 25 -6.41 -54.70 19.60
C ALA A 25 -6.00 -55.15 21.00
N LEU A 26 -5.03 -56.07 21.10
CA LEU A 26 -4.40 -56.44 22.37
C LEU A 26 -3.24 -55.49 22.67
N VAL A 27 -3.30 -54.84 23.83
CA VAL A 27 -2.31 -53.86 24.30
C VAL A 27 -1.47 -54.51 25.41
N CYS A 28 -0.24 -54.91 25.11
CA CYS A 28 0.67 -55.50 26.10
C CYS A 28 1.75 -54.51 26.53
N ARG A 29 1.78 -54.15 27.82
CA ARG A 29 2.87 -53.37 28.42
C ARG A 29 4.00 -54.31 28.84
N VAL A 30 5.13 -54.27 28.11
CA VAL A 30 6.33 -55.03 28.46
C VAL A 30 7.44 -54.02 28.77
N GLY A 31 7.63 -53.72 30.06
CA GLY A 31 8.59 -52.72 30.54
C GLY A 31 8.10 -51.25 30.45
N HIS A 32 9.01 -50.32 30.72
CA HIS A 32 8.73 -48.87 30.76
C HIS A 32 8.89 -48.14 29.41
N VAL A 33 9.24 -48.84 28.32
CA VAL A 33 9.75 -48.20 27.08
C VAL A 33 8.82 -48.35 25.87
N CYS A 34 8.07 -49.45 25.72
CA CYS A 34 7.17 -49.64 24.57
C CYS A 34 5.89 -50.42 24.93
N VAL A 35 4.84 -50.18 24.16
CA VAL A 35 3.60 -50.94 24.13
C VAL A 35 3.52 -51.72 22.82
N TRP A 36 3.17 -52.99 22.89
CA TRP A 36 2.87 -53.78 21.70
C TRP A 36 1.37 -53.72 21.42
N LEU A 37 1.00 -53.24 20.24
CA LEU A 37 -0.37 -53.26 19.72
C LEU A 37 -0.49 -54.45 18.77
N ALA A 38 -1.27 -55.46 19.16
CA ALA A 38 -1.58 -56.59 18.30
C ALA A 38 -2.97 -56.39 17.69
N LEU A 39 -3.03 -56.13 16.38
CA LEU A 39 -4.24 -56.13 15.57
C LEU A 39 -4.46 -57.54 14.99
N SER A 40 -5.64 -57.78 14.39
CA SER A 40 -6.02 -59.10 13.86
C SER A 40 -5.07 -59.68 12.78
N SER A 41 -4.19 -58.88 12.19
CA SER A 41 -3.25 -59.31 11.12
C SER A 41 -1.81 -58.84 11.30
N GLU A 42 -1.51 -58.00 12.30
CA GLU A 42 -0.19 -57.40 12.48
C GLU A 42 0.07 -57.07 13.95
N VAL A 43 1.33 -57.16 14.38
CA VAL A 43 1.78 -56.74 15.71
C VAL A 43 2.75 -55.57 15.54
N THR A 44 2.36 -54.38 16.00
CA THR A 44 3.15 -53.16 15.90
C THR A 44 3.71 -52.76 17.26
N ARG A 45 5.01 -52.46 17.31
CA ARG A 45 5.65 -51.88 18.50
C ARG A 45 5.45 -50.38 18.49
N VAL A 46 4.72 -49.86 19.47
CA VAL A 46 4.55 -48.41 19.66
C VAL A 46 5.40 -47.97 20.85
N PRO A 47 6.42 -47.12 20.66
CA PRO A 47 7.14 -46.57 21.80
C PRO A 47 6.17 -45.75 22.67
N ILE A 48 6.28 -45.89 24.00
CA ILE A 48 5.42 -45.17 24.95
C ILE A 48 5.64 -43.66 24.81
N GLU A 49 6.88 -43.28 24.51
CA GLU A 49 7.29 -41.91 24.27
C GLU A 49 7.78 -41.70 22.84
N SER A 50 7.46 -40.55 22.27
CA SER A 50 7.96 -40.11 20.96
C SER A 50 8.41 -38.64 21.03
N CYS A 51 9.19 -38.28 22.06
CA CYS A 51 9.65 -36.90 22.25
C CYS A 51 10.43 -36.36 21.04
N GLU A 52 11.16 -37.24 20.33
CA GLU A 52 11.96 -36.91 19.14
C GLU A 52 11.15 -36.37 17.95
N GLN A 53 9.81 -36.39 18.01
CA GLN A 53 8.95 -35.81 16.97
C GLN A 53 8.86 -34.26 17.04
N TYR A 54 9.32 -33.65 18.13
CA TYR A 54 9.23 -32.21 18.34
C TYR A 54 10.58 -31.53 18.10
N ASP A 55 10.62 -30.62 17.13
CA ASP A 55 11.85 -29.94 16.67
C ASP A 55 12.14 -28.63 17.42
N THR A 56 11.21 -28.16 18.25
CA THR A 56 11.36 -26.91 19.01
C THR A 56 11.03 -27.09 20.49
N CYS A 57 11.70 -26.31 21.36
CA CYS A 57 11.42 -26.31 22.80
C CYS A 57 9.95 -26.00 23.12
N GLY A 58 9.35 -25.08 22.36
CA GLY A 58 7.95 -24.69 22.52
C GLY A 58 6.99 -25.84 22.25
N GLU A 59 7.17 -26.59 21.15
CA GLU A 59 6.32 -27.74 20.82
C GLU A 59 6.55 -28.92 21.77
N CYS A 60 7.82 -29.22 22.08
CA CYS A 60 8.22 -30.27 23.00
C CYS A 60 7.51 -30.14 24.36
N LEU A 61 7.54 -28.93 24.95
CA LEU A 61 7.00 -28.67 26.28
C LEU A 61 5.51 -28.33 26.28
N SER A 62 4.94 -27.96 25.12
CA SER A 62 3.49 -27.78 24.95
C SER A 62 2.75 -29.10 24.72
N SER A 63 3.47 -30.17 24.36
CA SER A 63 2.89 -31.52 24.20
C SER A 63 2.19 -32.04 25.46
N GLY A 64 2.64 -31.58 26.64
CA GLY A 64 2.11 -32.00 27.93
C GLY A 64 2.53 -33.42 28.35
N ASP A 65 3.42 -34.08 27.61
CA ASP A 65 3.97 -35.39 28.00
C ASP A 65 4.97 -35.21 29.16
N PRO A 66 4.71 -35.77 30.35
CA PRO A 66 5.58 -35.61 31.51
C PRO A 66 6.97 -36.27 31.35
N HIS A 67 7.16 -37.14 30.35
CA HIS A 67 8.45 -37.80 30.09
C HIS A 67 9.35 -36.97 29.16
N CYS A 68 8.80 -35.97 28.47
CA CYS A 68 9.54 -35.16 27.52
C CYS A 68 10.06 -33.87 28.16
N GLY A 69 11.30 -33.53 27.81
CA GLY A 69 11.85 -32.21 28.05
C GLY A 69 12.89 -31.83 27.02
N TRP A 70 13.31 -30.58 27.05
CA TRP A 70 14.20 -30.03 26.03
C TRP A 70 15.65 -30.05 26.50
N CYS A 71 16.49 -30.79 25.78
CA CYS A 71 17.94 -30.85 26.03
C CYS A 71 18.62 -29.67 25.33
N VAL A 72 18.89 -28.60 26.09
CA VAL A 72 19.18 -27.25 25.56
C VAL A 72 20.38 -27.23 24.61
N LEU A 73 21.52 -27.83 25.00
CA LEU A 73 22.73 -27.80 24.16
C LEU A 73 22.70 -28.81 23.01
N HIS A 74 21.83 -29.81 23.05
CA HIS A 74 21.71 -30.82 21.98
C HIS A 74 20.60 -30.50 20.98
N ASN A 75 19.85 -29.43 21.20
CA ASN A 75 18.77 -28.97 20.32
C ASN A 75 17.74 -30.07 20.03
N MET A 76 17.34 -30.84 21.05
CA MET A 76 16.42 -31.96 20.87
C MET A 76 15.49 -32.17 22.06
N CYS A 77 14.27 -32.62 21.75
CA CYS A 77 13.30 -33.06 22.72
C CYS A 77 13.54 -34.54 23.08
N SER A 78 13.86 -34.80 24.35
CA SER A 78 14.22 -36.14 24.82
C SER A 78 13.83 -36.35 26.28
N GLN A 79 14.00 -37.58 26.76
CA GLN A 79 13.85 -37.87 28.18
C GLN A 79 15.04 -37.30 28.98
N ARG A 80 14.82 -37.02 30.26
CA ARG A 80 15.87 -36.55 31.17
C ARG A 80 17.10 -37.46 31.17
N ASP A 81 16.92 -38.77 31.19
CA ASP A 81 18.02 -39.73 31.26
C ASP A 81 18.80 -39.87 29.94
N ARG A 82 18.22 -39.43 28.81
CA ARG A 82 18.88 -39.43 27.49
C ARG A 82 19.64 -38.13 27.21
N CYS A 83 19.40 -37.08 27.99
CA CYS A 83 20.09 -35.81 27.85
C CYS A 83 21.37 -35.80 28.69
N GLU A 84 22.52 -35.72 28.02
CA GLU A 84 23.81 -35.68 28.69
C GLU A 84 23.92 -34.46 29.62
N ARG A 85 24.36 -34.70 30.87
CA ARG A 85 24.51 -33.69 31.92
C ARG A 85 23.21 -32.93 32.27
N ALA A 86 22.05 -33.55 32.09
CA ALA A 86 20.73 -32.96 32.40
C ALA A 86 20.53 -32.47 33.86
N ASN A 87 21.39 -32.89 34.79
CA ASN A 87 21.36 -32.48 36.20
C ASN A 87 21.99 -31.09 36.45
N GLU A 88 22.71 -30.54 35.48
CA GLU A 88 23.30 -29.22 35.58
C GLU A 88 22.26 -28.10 35.36
N PRO A 89 22.47 -26.91 35.95
CA PRO A 89 21.52 -25.82 35.83
C PRO A 89 21.30 -25.42 34.36
N TYR A 90 20.03 -25.27 33.97
CA TYR A 90 19.58 -24.86 32.63
C TYR A 90 20.01 -25.77 31.47
N ARG A 91 20.55 -26.97 31.71
CA ARG A 91 20.86 -27.95 30.64
C ARG A 91 19.62 -28.70 30.12
N PHE A 92 18.61 -28.87 30.97
CA PHE A 92 17.36 -29.55 30.63
C PHE A 92 16.17 -28.70 31.07
N ALA A 93 15.35 -28.28 30.10
CA ALA A 93 14.13 -27.53 30.35
C ALA A 93 12.93 -28.49 30.45
N ALA A 94 12.19 -28.38 31.56
CA ALA A 94 10.99 -29.17 31.83
C ALA A 94 9.71 -28.33 31.76
N THR A 95 9.80 -27.01 31.81
CA THR A 95 8.67 -26.09 31.69
C THR A 95 8.89 -25.08 30.57
N LEU A 96 7.80 -24.59 29.97
CA LEU A 96 7.86 -23.61 28.87
C LEU A 96 8.67 -22.33 29.23
N SER A 97 8.66 -21.96 30.51
CA SER A 97 9.39 -20.79 31.02
C SER A 97 10.91 -20.97 30.98
N GLN A 98 11.40 -22.20 30.90
CA GLN A 98 12.83 -22.56 30.85
C GLN A 98 13.35 -22.69 29.41
N CYS A 99 12.51 -22.46 28.39
CA CYS A 99 13.00 -22.39 27.01
C CYS A 99 13.89 -21.15 26.83
N VAL A 100 15.01 -21.35 26.15
CA VAL A 100 15.96 -20.29 25.84
C VAL A 100 15.29 -19.17 25.05
N LYS A 101 15.60 -17.92 25.43
CA LYS A 101 15.18 -16.73 24.69
C LYS A 101 16.40 -15.90 24.35
N ALA A 102 16.42 -15.36 23.12
CA ALA A 102 17.48 -14.49 22.64
C ALA A 102 16.91 -13.15 22.19
N THR A 103 17.56 -12.07 22.59
CA THR A 103 17.29 -10.71 22.12
C THR A 103 18.56 -10.11 21.55
N VAL A 104 18.50 -9.55 20.36
CA VAL A 104 19.65 -8.97 19.66
C VAL A 104 19.55 -7.45 19.66
N TYR A 105 20.67 -6.79 19.91
CA TYR A 105 20.79 -5.34 19.81
C TYR A 105 22.06 -4.94 19.03
N PRO A 106 21.95 -4.12 17.97
CA PRO A 106 20.71 -3.71 17.30
C PRO A 106 20.03 -4.87 16.56
N ASP A 107 18.70 -4.82 16.43
CA ASP A 107 17.89 -5.81 15.69
C ASP A 107 17.84 -5.53 14.17
N SER A 108 18.37 -4.39 13.75
CA SER A 108 18.38 -3.90 12.38
C SER A 108 19.69 -3.21 12.04
N ILE A 109 20.21 -3.48 10.84
CA ILE A 109 21.53 -3.05 10.38
C ILE A 109 21.42 -2.47 8.97
N ALA A 110 22.04 -1.32 8.73
CA ALA A 110 22.10 -0.74 7.39
C ALA A 110 23.10 -1.53 6.52
N VAL A 111 22.72 -1.86 5.29
CA VAL A 111 23.62 -2.54 4.32
C VAL A 111 24.89 -1.73 4.05
N SER A 112 24.84 -0.41 4.21
CA SER A 112 25.99 0.49 4.06
C SER A 112 27.00 0.44 5.22
N GLU A 113 26.64 -0.20 6.33
CA GLU A 113 27.47 -0.30 7.54
C GLU A 113 27.73 -1.79 7.85
N PRO A 114 28.75 -2.39 7.23
CA PRO A 114 29.12 -3.79 7.48
C PRO A 114 29.87 -3.94 8.81
N SER A 115 29.99 -5.19 9.29
CA SER A 115 30.83 -5.52 10.46
C SER A 115 30.44 -4.80 11.76
N VAL A 116 29.14 -4.64 11.98
CA VAL A 116 28.56 -4.03 13.18
C VAL A 116 28.59 -5.04 14.34
N PRO A 117 29.08 -4.65 15.53
CA PRO A 117 29.02 -5.49 16.72
C PRO A 117 27.57 -5.64 17.21
N LEU A 118 27.12 -6.89 17.35
CA LEU A 118 25.78 -7.26 17.82
C LEU A 118 25.87 -7.84 19.23
N LEU A 119 25.13 -7.26 20.15
CA LEU A 119 24.96 -7.77 21.49
C LEU A 119 23.74 -8.70 21.54
N VAL A 120 23.99 -10.00 21.72
CA VAL A 120 22.95 -11.01 21.87
C VAL A 120 22.83 -11.36 23.35
N LYS A 121 21.72 -10.96 23.96
CA LYS A 121 21.38 -11.32 25.34
C LYS A 121 20.53 -12.58 25.34
N VAL A 122 20.98 -13.59 26.06
CA VAL A 122 20.31 -14.89 26.18
C VAL A 122 19.82 -15.11 27.61
N THR A 123 18.68 -15.78 27.77
CA THR A 123 18.15 -16.20 29.09
C THR A 123 17.93 -17.71 29.11
N ASP A 124 17.92 -18.27 30.32
CA ASP A 124 17.63 -19.70 30.55
C ASP A 124 18.63 -20.63 29.83
N VAL A 125 19.89 -20.19 29.73
CA VAL A 125 20.99 -20.92 29.11
C VAL A 125 21.94 -21.52 30.16
N PRO A 126 22.54 -22.70 29.88
CA PRO A 126 23.59 -23.25 30.72
C PRO A 126 24.90 -22.46 30.57
N ASP A 127 25.95 -22.85 31.30
CA ASP A 127 27.26 -22.22 31.18
C ASP A 127 27.80 -22.30 29.74
N LEU A 128 28.09 -21.14 29.15
CA LEU A 128 28.55 -20.98 27.76
C LEU A 128 30.08 -20.80 27.67
N SER A 129 30.82 -21.10 28.75
CA SER A 129 32.28 -20.99 28.82
C SER A 129 33.03 -21.82 27.76
N ALA A 130 32.43 -22.90 27.27
CA ALA A 130 32.94 -23.70 26.14
C ALA A 130 33.04 -22.89 24.83
N GLY A 131 32.30 -21.77 24.74
CA GLY A 131 32.29 -20.85 23.62
C GLY A 131 31.10 -21.03 22.69
N ILE A 132 30.77 -19.95 21.97
CA ILE A 132 29.64 -19.87 21.05
C ILE A 132 30.14 -19.37 19.69
N THR A 133 29.52 -19.87 18.63
CA THR A 133 29.68 -19.37 17.27
C THR A 133 28.38 -18.74 16.80
N CYS A 134 28.47 -17.61 16.11
CA CYS A 134 27.34 -16.89 15.56
C CYS A 134 27.31 -17.13 14.06
N SER A 135 26.28 -17.81 13.58
CA SER A 135 26.10 -18.10 12.15
C SER A 135 24.96 -17.27 11.58
N PHE A 136 25.25 -16.52 10.50
CA PHE A 136 24.30 -15.68 9.79
C PHE A 136 23.84 -16.42 8.53
N GLY A 137 22.65 -17.01 8.60
CA GLY A 137 22.12 -17.91 7.58
C GLY A 137 23.13 -19.02 7.26
N ASN A 138 23.36 -19.26 5.98
CA ASN A 138 24.40 -20.17 5.49
C ASN A 138 25.61 -19.40 4.91
N VAL A 139 25.78 -18.13 5.27
CA VAL A 139 26.73 -17.23 4.59
C VAL A 139 28.04 -17.09 5.36
N THR A 140 27.96 -16.70 6.63
CA THR A 140 29.15 -16.45 7.46
C THR A 140 28.96 -16.99 8.86
N GLU A 141 30.01 -17.60 9.40
CA GLU A 141 30.11 -18.01 10.79
C GLU A 141 31.28 -17.28 11.45
N VAL A 142 31.02 -16.66 12.60
CA VAL A 142 32.00 -15.87 13.36
C VAL A 142 32.05 -16.36 14.80
N GLU A 143 33.20 -16.19 15.45
CA GLU A 143 33.32 -16.51 16.88
C GLU A 143 32.58 -15.45 17.72
N GLY A 144 31.73 -15.92 18.63
CA GLY A 144 31.03 -15.06 19.59
C GLY A 144 31.85 -14.92 20.87
N ARG A 145 32.12 -13.68 21.29
CA ARG A 145 32.76 -13.43 22.59
C ARG A 145 31.69 -13.47 23.69
N VAL A 146 31.82 -14.43 24.59
CA VAL A 146 30.87 -14.65 25.69
C VAL A 146 31.30 -13.86 26.93
N ASP A 147 30.37 -13.11 27.52
CA ASP A 147 30.51 -12.45 28.82
C ASP A 147 29.22 -12.68 29.64
N GLY A 148 29.24 -13.73 30.47
CA GLY A 148 28.06 -14.17 31.22
C GLY A 148 26.89 -14.56 30.31
N ASN A 149 25.79 -13.79 30.35
CA ASN A 149 24.59 -14.01 29.53
C ASN A 149 24.54 -13.13 28.27
N GLN A 150 25.64 -12.48 27.94
CA GLN A 150 25.79 -11.61 26.76
C GLN A 150 26.81 -12.22 25.82
N ILE A 151 26.46 -12.28 24.54
CA ILE A 151 27.30 -12.80 23.47
C ILE A 151 27.50 -11.67 22.48
N LEU A 152 28.74 -11.27 22.26
CA LEU A 152 29.11 -10.28 21.27
C LEU A 152 29.48 -10.97 19.96
N CYS A 153 28.65 -10.80 18.94
CA CYS A 153 28.89 -11.27 17.58
C CYS A 153 29.26 -10.08 16.67
N ILE A 154 29.91 -10.32 15.53
CA ILE A 154 30.14 -9.28 14.52
C ILE A 154 29.34 -9.63 13.28
N SER A 155 28.60 -8.66 12.72
CA SER A 155 27.81 -8.88 11.50
C SER A 155 28.70 -9.17 10.28
N PRO A 156 28.14 -9.74 9.20
CA PRO A 156 28.92 -10.10 8.01
C PRO A 156 29.69 -8.91 7.39
N ALA A 157 30.79 -9.21 6.71
CA ALA A 157 31.55 -8.22 5.95
C ALA A 157 30.78 -7.77 4.70
N ALA A 158 31.12 -6.61 4.12
CA ALA A 158 30.41 -6.00 2.99
C ALA A 158 30.14 -6.95 1.80
N LYS A 159 31.06 -7.89 1.54
CA LYS A 159 30.96 -8.89 0.46
C LYS A 159 29.85 -9.94 0.70
N ASP A 160 29.48 -10.17 1.95
CA ASP A 160 28.59 -11.24 2.41
C ASP A 160 27.24 -10.69 2.91
N VAL A 161 27.06 -9.36 2.93
CA VAL A 161 25.78 -8.72 3.27
C VAL A 161 24.75 -9.05 2.18
N PRO A 162 23.52 -9.44 2.53
CA PRO A 162 22.49 -9.80 1.54
C PRO A 162 22.23 -8.66 0.56
N ILE A 163 22.17 -9.01 -0.73
CA ILE A 163 21.84 -8.07 -1.79
C ILE A 163 20.34 -7.80 -1.73
N ILE A 164 19.97 -6.59 -1.33
CA ILE A 164 18.59 -6.10 -1.39
C ILE A 164 18.35 -5.56 -2.80
N PRO A 165 17.43 -6.14 -3.60
CA PRO A 165 17.15 -5.66 -4.94
C PRO A 165 16.72 -4.19 -4.89
N THR A 166 17.47 -3.33 -5.57
CA THR A 166 17.13 -1.90 -5.75
C THR A 166 16.11 -1.69 -6.86
N ASP A 167 15.86 -2.73 -7.65
CA ASP A 167 15.02 -2.69 -8.84
C ASP A 167 13.58 -3.06 -8.46
N GLN A 168 12.65 -2.13 -8.67
CA GLN A 168 11.21 -2.38 -8.58
C GLN A 168 10.74 -3.45 -9.60
N GLY A 169 11.63 -3.95 -10.46
CA GLY A 169 11.36 -4.89 -11.55
C GLY A 169 11.76 -6.36 -11.35
N LYS A 170 12.40 -6.78 -10.23
CA LYS A 170 12.75 -8.21 -10.01
C LYS A 170 12.33 -8.71 -8.62
N CYS A 171 11.19 -9.39 -8.60
CA CYS A 171 10.66 -10.07 -7.42
C CYS A 171 11.49 -11.32 -7.10
N HIS A 172 12.00 -11.43 -5.87
CA HIS A 172 12.42 -12.70 -5.30
C HIS A 172 11.21 -13.32 -4.59
N VAL A 173 10.81 -14.52 -4.99
CA VAL A 173 9.67 -15.23 -4.41
C VAL A 173 10.09 -15.75 -3.03
N ILE A 174 9.56 -15.17 -1.96
CA ILE A 174 9.59 -15.82 -0.64
C ILE A 174 8.34 -16.69 -0.55
N PRO A 175 8.45 -18.03 -0.49
CA PRO A 175 7.28 -18.89 -0.40
C PRO A 175 6.78 -18.87 1.05
N ARG A 176 5.95 -17.89 1.41
CA ARG A 176 5.06 -18.01 2.57
C ARG A 176 3.64 -18.24 2.07
N CYS A 177 3.33 -19.52 1.85
CA CYS A 177 1.96 -19.98 1.66
C CYS A 177 1.16 -19.73 2.95
N PHE A 178 0.34 -18.69 2.97
CA PHE A 178 -0.82 -18.66 3.85
C PHE A 178 -1.96 -19.38 3.13
N ILE A 179 -2.19 -20.65 3.48
CA ILE A 179 -3.38 -21.39 3.08
C ILE A 179 -4.53 -20.89 3.95
N PHE A 180 -5.35 -19.97 3.44
CA PHE A 180 -6.72 -19.84 3.94
C PHE A 180 -7.56 -20.95 3.29
N ALA A 181 -7.80 -22.02 4.06
CA ALA A 181 -8.78 -23.03 3.72
C ALA A 181 -10.19 -22.44 3.91
N GLY A 182 -10.94 -22.33 2.81
CA GLY A 182 -12.32 -21.85 2.84
C GLY A 182 -12.95 -21.81 1.45
N CYS A 183 -12.95 -22.93 0.72
CA CYS A 183 -13.79 -23.08 -0.47
C CYS A 183 -15.20 -23.50 -0.04
N LEU A 184 -16.16 -22.55 -0.06
CA LEU A 184 -17.54 -22.89 -0.43
C LEU A 184 -17.75 -22.52 -1.90
N SER A 185 -18.35 -23.47 -2.61
CA SER A 185 -18.69 -23.48 -4.02
C SER A 185 -19.55 -22.30 -4.49
N THR A 186 -19.15 -21.66 -5.58
CA THR A 186 -19.89 -21.53 -6.86
C THR A 186 -19.48 -20.26 -7.61
N GLY A 187 -19.28 -20.38 -8.93
CA GLY A 187 -19.32 -19.26 -9.87
C GLY A 187 -17.97 -18.68 -10.29
N ALA A 188 -17.64 -18.92 -11.55
CA ALA A 188 -16.54 -18.36 -12.32
C ALA A 188 -16.24 -16.87 -12.06
N TYR A 189 -15.05 -16.59 -11.53
CA TYR A 189 -14.31 -15.34 -11.76
C TYR A 189 -12.82 -15.68 -11.79
N GLU A 190 -12.17 -15.46 -12.92
CA GLU A 190 -10.71 -15.47 -13.06
C GLU A 190 -10.14 -14.28 -12.26
N HIS A 191 -10.06 -14.42 -10.94
CA HIS A 191 -9.28 -13.51 -10.12
C HIS A 191 -7.81 -13.81 -10.36
N ARG A 192 -7.22 -13.09 -11.32
CA ARG A 192 -5.78 -12.89 -11.39
C ARG A 192 -5.37 -12.22 -10.07
N LEU A 193 -4.99 -13.03 -9.09
CA LEU A 193 -4.35 -12.57 -7.86
C LEU A 193 -3.13 -11.75 -8.27
N ARG A 194 -3.29 -10.43 -8.28
CA ARG A 194 -2.18 -9.51 -8.39
C ARG A 194 -1.46 -9.56 -7.05
N VAL A 195 -0.56 -10.52 -6.91
CA VAL A 195 0.37 -10.54 -5.79
C VAL A 195 1.31 -9.36 -6.03
N GLU A 196 0.97 -8.20 -5.46
CA GLU A 196 1.94 -7.12 -5.29
C GLU A 196 2.95 -7.61 -4.25
N ILE A 197 4.00 -8.29 -4.73
CA ILE A 197 5.19 -8.53 -3.93
C ILE A 197 5.83 -7.16 -3.78
N LEU A 198 5.51 -6.48 -2.67
CA LEU A 198 6.16 -5.24 -2.28
C LEU A 198 7.66 -5.54 -2.24
N ALA A 199 8.45 -4.86 -3.09
CA ALA A 199 9.89 -4.85 -2.95
C ALA A 199 10.20 -4.31 -1.54
N THR A 200 10.50 -5.21 -0.61
CA THR A 200 10.84 -4.81 0.76
C THR A 200 12.21 -4.15 0.71
N ASN A 201 12.32 -2.95 1.28
CA ASN A 201 13.59 -2.23 1.45
C ASN A 201 14.51 -2.87 2.51
N TRP A 202 14.20 -4.11 2.90
CA TRP A 202 14.90 -4.90 3.90
C TRP A 202 14.83 -6.40 3.59
N SER A 203 15.80 -7.14 4.14
CA SER A 203 15.90 -8.60 4.09
C SER A 203 16.20 -9.11 5.50
N GLY A 204 15.45 -10.10 5.96
CA GLY A 204 15.69 -10.77 7.23
C GLY A 204 16.71 -11.89 7.06
N VAL A 205 17.73 -11.90 7.92
CA VAL A 205 18.74 -12.96 7.99
C VAL A 205 18.60 -13.66 9.33
N GLU A 206 18.47 -14.98 9.30
CA GLU A 206 18.44 -15.80 10.50
C GLU A 206 19.84 -15.84 11.14
N LEU A 207 19.96 -15.33 12.36
CA LEU A 207 21.14 -15.45 13.21
C LEU A 207 20.95 -16.67 14.12
N ARG A 208 21.80 -17.68 13.98
CA ARG A 208 21.82 -18.86 14.84
C ARG A 208 23.04 -18.84 15.74
N LEU A 209 22.84 -19.16 17.01
CA LEU A 209 23.91 -19.35 17.98
C LEU A 209 24.20 -20.84 18.10
N ASN A 210 25.42 -21.28 17.76
CA ASN A 210 25.81 -22.69 17.87
C ASN A 210 26.79 -22.89 19.04
N SER A 211 26.55 -23.93 19.84
CA SER A 211 27.41 -24.30 20.96
C SER A 211 28.68 -24.97 20.47
N LYS A 212 29.86 -24.54 20.95
CA LYS A 212 31.12 -25.24 20.66
C LYS A 212 31.25 -26.58 21.40
N GLU A 213 30.47 -26.82 22.45
CA GLU A 213 30.48 -28.08 23.20
C GLU A 213 29.86 -29.23 22.38
N THR A 214 28.72 -28.98 21.73
CA THR A 214 27.93 -30.00 21.02
C THR A 214 27.92 -29.83 19.51
N GLY A 215 28.31 -28.66 18.99
CA GLY A 215 28.19 -28.30 17.58
C GLY A 215 26.75 -28.05 17.11
N GLN A 216 25.77 -28.03 18.03
CA GLN A 216 24.35 -27.87 17.71
C GLN A 216 23.87 -26.42 17.91
N MET A 217 22.80 -26.07 17.20
CA MET A 217 22.14 -24.77 17.30
C MET A 217 21.40 -24.66 18.64
N LEU A 218 21.68 -23.61 19.40
CA LEU A 218 21.09 -23.37 20.71
C LEU A 218 19.80 -22.55 20.61
N ILE A 219 19.82 -21.51 19.77
CA ILE A 219 18.65 -20.67 19.48
C ILE A 219 18.88 -19.91 18.17
N SER A 220 17.80 -19.57 17.47
CA SER A 220 17.83 -18.67 16.33
C SER A 220 16.94 -17.44 16.53
N THR A 221 17.31 -16.36 15.84
CA THR A 221 16.63 -15.06 15.87
C THR A 221 16.80 -14.38 14.52
N GLU A 222 16.03 -13.34 14.22
CA GLU A 222 16.08 -12.65 12.93
C GLU A 222 16.74 -11.28 13.07
N VAL A 223 17.73 -11.00 12.23
CA VAL A 223 18.38 -9.68 12.11
C VAL A 223 17.98 -9.06 10.78
N LYS A 224 17.50 -7.82 10.80
CA LYS A 224 17.01 -7.13 9.60
C LYS A 224 18.10 -6.30 8.95
N PHE A 225 18.45 -6.61 7.71
CA PHE A 225 19.30 -5.76 6.89
C PHE A 225 18.43 -4.84 6.04
N TYR A 226 18.67 -3.52 6.07
CA TYR A 226 17.90 -2.56 5.27
C TYR A 226 18.78 -1.67 4.40
N ASN A 227 18.24 -1.21 3.28
CA ASN A 227 18.94 -0.32 2.36
C ASN A 227 18.12 0.95 2.12
N CYS A 228 18.58 2.06 2.69
CA CYS A 228 17.95 3.37 2.52
C CYS A 228 18.00 3.86 1.06
N SER A 229 19.05 3.53 0.29
CA SER A 229 19.24 4.05 -1.07
C SER A 229 18.25 3.51 -2.10
N VAL A 230 17.40 2.54 -1.73
CA VAL A 230 16.26 2.10 -2.54
C VAL A 230 15.21 3.20 -2.68
N HIS A 231 15.08 4.06 -1.67
CA HIS A 231 14.10 5.14 -1.64
C HIS A 231 14.51 6.29 -2.56
N GLN A 232 13.70 6.55 -3.58
CA GLN A 232 13.93 7.60 -4.59
C GLN A 232 13.30 8.95 -4.22
N LEU A 233 12.37 8.95 -3.26
CA LEU A 233 11.59 10.12 -2.86
C LEU A 233 11.78 10.41 -1.37
N CYS A 234 11.67 11.68 -0.98
CA CYS A 234 11.95 12.10 0.40
C CYS A 234 10.98 11.45 1.39
N LEU A 235 9.68 11.51 1.10
CA LEU A 235 8.64 10.95 1.95
C LEU A 235 8.88 9.45 2.16
N SER A 236 9.10 8.68 1.09
CA SER A 236 9.41 7.24 1.20
C SER A 236 10.63 6.94 2.08
N CYS A 237 11.64 7.82 2.04
CA CYS A 237 12.85 7.69 2.83
C CYS A 237 12.59 7.91 4.32
N VAL A 238 11.93 9.02 4.68
CA VAL A 238 11.78 9.43 6.08
C VAL A 238 10.56 8.81 6.78
N THR A 239 9.55 8.36 6.03
CA THR A 239 8.44 7.57 6.57
C THR A 239 8.74 6.07 6.63
N SER A 240 9.96 5.67 6.24
CA SER A 240 10.45 4.30 6.37
C SER A 240 10.42 3.86 7.85
N SER A 241 10.17 2.58 8.10
CA SER A 241 10.28 1.99 9.44
C SER A 241 11.72 1.93 9.97
N PHE A 242 12.71 2.18 9.10
CA PHE A 242 14.12 2.20 9.43
C PHE A 242 14.65 3.62 9.55
N ARG A 243 15.76 3.77 10.29
CA ARG A 243 16.44 5.05 10.50
C ARG A 243 17.19 5.48 9.24
N CYS A 244 16.45 6.08 8.32
CA CYS A 244 16.97 6.70 7.11
C CYS A 244 16.88 8.22 7.18
N HIS A 245 17.76 8.88 6.45
CA HIS A 245 17.86 10.33 6.34
C HIS A 245 17.86 10.72 4.87
N TRP A 246 17.15 11.80 4.53
CA TRP A 246 17.12 12.33 3.18
C TRP A 246 18.07 13.51 3.04
N CYS A 247 18.93 13.47 2.01
CA CYS A 247 19.86 14.55 1.68
C CYS A 247 19.24 15.43 0.58
N LYS A 248 18.59 16.52 0.99
CA LYS A 248 17.84 17.45 0.14
C LYS A 248 18.56 17.89 -1.13
N TYR A 249 19.84 18.25 -1.03
CA TYR A 249 20.61 18.81 -2.16
C TYR A 249 21.32 17.76 -3.03
N ARG A 250 21.50 16.54 -2.50
CA ARG A 250 22.00 15.37 -3.25
C ARG A 250 20.87 14.53 -3.84
N ASN A 251 19.63 14.80 -3.42
CA ASN A 251 18.42 14.09 -3.82
C ASN A 251 18.55 12.57 -3.66
N LEU A 252 19.02 12.12 -2.50
CA LEU A 252 19.21 10.70 -2.19
C LEU A 252 18.85 10.40 -0.74
N CYS A 253 18.50 9.13 -0.49
CA CYS A 253 18.26 8.58 0.83
C CYS A 253 19.48 7.78 1.32
N THR A 254 19.86 7.99 2.58
CA THR A 254 21.07 7.40 3.19
C THR A 254 20.83 7.05 4.65
N HIS A 255 21.57 6.07 5.17
CA HIS A 255 21.60 5.80 6.61
C HIS A 255 22.51 6.81 7.35
N ASP A 256 23.61 7.22 6.72
CA ASP A 256 24.61 8.09 7.34
C ASP A 256 24.31 9.57 7.07
N PRO A 257 23.94 10.38 8.09
CA PRO A 257 23.67 11.80 7.91
C PRO A 257 24.91 12.62 7.53
N SER A 258 26.12 12.11 7.80
CA SER A 258 27.38 12.77 7.46
C SER A 258 27.60 12.85 5.95
N SER A 259 27.05 11.89 5.20
CA SER A 259 27.12 11.83 3.74
C SER A 259 26.31 12.93 3.03
N CYS A 260 25.45 13.67 3.73
CA CYS A 260 24.77 14.84 3.16
C CYS A 260 25.74 16.03 3.04
N SER A 261 25.62 16.82 1.95
CA SER A 261 26.55 17.92 1.64
C SER A 261 26.73 18.93 2.78
N PHE A 262 25.68 19.23 3.54
CA PHE A 262 25.71 20.14 4.69
C PHE A 262 24.54 19.88 5.64
N GLN A 263 24.63 20.41 6.87
CA GLN A 263 23.68 20.13 7.96
C GLN A 263 22.24 20.56 7.63
N GLU A 264 22.04 21.75 7.03
CA GLU A 264 20.70 22.24 6.63
C GLU A 264 20.05 21.43 5.49
N GLY A 265 20.82 20.56 4.83
CA GLY A 265 20.33 19.67 3.80
C GLY A 265 19.78 18.34 4.31
N ARG A 266 19.83 18.10 5.62
CA ARG A 266 19.40 16.85 6.24
C ARG A 266 17.93 16.91 6.59
N VAL A 267 17.19 15.89 6.19
CA VAL A 267 15.76 15.75 6.48
C VAL A 267 15.56 14.44 7.23
N ASN A 268 15.01 14.54 8.44
CA ASN A 268 14.74 13.44 9.35
C ASN A 268 13.24 13.25 9.64
N ALA A 269 12.41 14.24 9.33
CA ALA A 269 10.97 14.21 9.52
C ALA A 269 10.23 14.43 8.18
N SER A 270 9.04 13.86 8.05
CA SER A 270 8.19 14.01 6.86
C SER A 270 7.73 15.45 6.61
N GLU A 271 7.64 16.27 7.66
CA GLU A 271 7.26 17.68 7.56
C GLU A 271 8.32 18.52 6.84
N ASP A 272 9.59 18.13 7.00
CA ASP A 272 10.75 18.82 6.42
C ASP A 272 11.04 18.40 4.97
N CYS A 273 10.29 17.42 4.44
CA CYS A 273 10.45 16.99 3.05
C CYS A 273 10.02 18.07 2.05
N PRO A 274 10.78 18.23 0.93
CA PRO A 274 10.37 19.05 -0.19
C PRO A 274 9.17 18.40 -0.88
N GLN A 275 8.00 19.01 -0.77
CA GLN A 275 6.75 18.44 -1.27
C GLN A 275 5.82 19.52 -1.80
N LEU A 276 4.98 19.15 -2.76
CA LEU A 276 3.90 19.99 -3.25
C LEU A 276 2.72 19.97 -2.28
N VAL A 277 2.02 21.10 -2.16
CA VAL A 277 0.86 21.27 -1.28
C VAL A 277 -0.32 21.72 -2.11
N ARG A 278 -1.47 21.08 -1.89
CA ARG A 278 -2.73 21.45 -2.55
C ARG A 278 -3.19 22.81 -2.04
N PHE A 279 -3.54 23.71 -2.97
CA PHE A 279 -4.10 25.02 -2.66
C PHE A 279 -5.46 25.20 -3.34
N GLU A 280 -5.48 25.18 -4.67
CA GLU A 280 -6.68 25.27 -5.51
C GLU A 280 -6.54 24.31 -6.71
N GLU A 281 -7.66 24.01 -7.37
CA GLU A 281 -7.65 23.25 -8.62
C GLU A 281 -6.93 24.05 -9.72
N ILE A 282 -5.93 23.44 -10.35
CA ILE A 282 -5.14 24.09 -11.41
C ILE A 282 -5.85 23.90 -12.74
N LEU A 283 -6.61 24.91 -13.17
CA LEU A 283 -7.40 24.89 -14.40
C LEU A 283 -6.70 25.66 -15.52
N ILE A 284 -6.29 24.96 -16.58
CA ILE A 284 -5.62 25.57 -17.73
C ILE A 284 -6.46 25.35 -19.00
N PRO A 285 -6.93 26.42 -19.65
CA PRO A 285 -7.64 26.30 -20.92
C PRO A 285 -6.67 25.83 -22.02
N ALA A 286 -7.10 24.84 -22.80
CA ALA A 286 -6.28 24.28 -23.87
C ALA A 286 -5.99 25.34 -24.95
N GLY A 287 -4.73 25.43 -25.37
CA GLY A 287 -4.24 26.41 -26.35
C GLY A 287 -3.85 27.77 -25.77
N GLU A 288 -4.20 28.05 -24.50
CA GLU A 288 -3.90 29.35 -23.88
C GLU A 288 -2.55 29.39 -23.22
N VAL A 289 -1.83 30.49 -23.47
CA VAL A 289 -0.55 30.77 -22.81
C VAL A 289 -0.82 31.27 -21.40
N LYS A 290 -0.64 30.41 -20.41
CA LYS A 290 -0.77 30.77 -18.98
C LYS A 290 0.39 30.20 -18.15
N PRO A 291 0.84 30.92 -17.11
CA PRO A 291 1.74 30.36 -16.11
C PRO A 291 0.97 29.41 -15.18
N ILE A 292 1.70 28.47 -14.57
CA ILE A 292 1.15 27.56 -13.54
C ILE A 292 1.86 27.85 -12.23
N THR A 293 1.13 28.39 -11.25
CA THR A 293 1.67 28.67 -9.91
C THR A 293 1.36 27.52 -8.97
N LEU A 294 2.39 26.98 -8.32
CA LEU A 294 2.29 25.85 -7.41
C LEU A 294 2.73 26.27 -6.00
N LYS A 295 2.00 25.77 -5.00
CA LYS A 295 2.39 25.86 -3.59
C LYS A 295 3.14 24.61 -3.18
N ALA A 296 4.13 24.79 -2.33
CA ALA A 296 5.01 23.72 -1.88
C ALA A 296 5.47 23.98 -0.44
N ARG A 297 6.26 23.05 0.10
CA ARG A 297 7.01 23.20 1.34
C ARG A 297 8.46 22.82 1.09
N ASN A 298 9.36 23.47 1.83
CA ASN A 298 10.77 23.12 1.94
C ASN A 298 11.49 22.92 0.59
N LEU A 299 11.15 23.67 -0.46
CA LEU A 299 11.84 23.58 -1.75
C LEU A 299 13.34 23.91 -1.62
N PRO A 300 14.25 23.10 -2.18
CA PRO A 300 15.69 23.41 -2.18
C PRO A 300 16.04 24.67 -2.96
N GLN A 301 17.09 25.35 -2.51
CA GLN A 301 17.76 26.35 -3.33
C GLN A 301 18.86 25.67 -4.15
N PRO A 302 18.78 25.64 -5.50
CA PRO A 302 19.82 25.04 -6.32
C PRO A 302 21.20 25.63 -5.98
N GLN A 303 22.18 24.75 -5.76
CA GLN A 303 23.55 25.12 -5.41
C GLN A 303 24.39 25.43 -6.66
N SER A 304 25.62 25.92 -6.46
CA SER A 304 26.58 26.16 -7.55
C SER A 304 26.74 24.90 -8.43
N GLY A 305 26.50 25.05 -9.73
CA GLY A 305 26.55 23.94 -10.70
C GLY A 305 25.25 23.15 -10.86
N GLN A 306 24.20 23.43 -10.07
CA GLN A 306 22.89 22.81 -10.21
C GLN A 306 21.95 23.66 -11.09
N ARG A 307 21.14 23.01 -11.93
CA ARG A 307 20.14 23.70 -12.76
C ARG A 307 18.89 24.05 -11.96
N GLY A 308 18.14 25.02 -12.46
CA GLY A 308 16.88 25.49 -11.88
C GLY A 308 15.74 24.47 -11.97
N TYR A 309 14.53 24.94 -11.69
CA TYR A 309 13.31 24.15 -11.72
C TYR A 309 12.71 24.07 -13.12
N GLU A 310 11.99 22.99 -13.38
CA GLU A 310 11.23 22.70 -14.59
C GLU A 310 9.94 21.99 -14.19
N CYS A 311 8.86 22.25 -14.93
CA CYS A 311 7.61 21.53 -14.82
C CYS A 311 7.49 20.60 -16.03
N ALA A 312 7.32 19.30 -15.78
CA ALA A 312 7.10 18.30 -16.82
C ALA A 312 5.67 17.77 -16.71
N LEU A 313 4.82 18.13 -17.68
CA LEU A 313 3.44 17.69 -17.80
C LEU A 313 3.36 16.49 -18.74
N HIS A 314 2.68 15.42 -18.33
CA HIS A 314 2.57 14.16 -19.07
C HIS A 314 1.20 14.07 -19.76
N ILE A 315 1.11 14.56 -20.99
CA ILE A 315 -0.16 14.65 -21.73
C ILE A 315 -0.20 13.51 -22.77
N GLN A 316 -1.10 12.54 -22.60
CA GLN A 316 -1.34 11.45 -23.57
C GLN A 316 -0.06 10.72 -24.04
N GLY A 317 0.91 10.54 -23.13
CA GLY A 317 2.19 9.87 -23.42
C GLY A 317 3.30 10.79 -23.92
N VAL A 318 3.03 12.08 -24.10
CA VAL A 318 4.03 13.10 -24.47
C VAL A 318 4.37 13.96 -23.26
N SER A 319 5.65 14.07 -22.94
CA SER A 319 6.13 14.93 -21.85
C SER A 319 6.45 16.34 -22.35
N HIS A 320 5.68 17.33 -21.91
CA HIS A 320 5.92 18.74 -22.16
C HIS A 320 6.70 19.35 -21.00
N ARG A 321 7.95 19.76 -21.24
CA ARG A 321 8.83 20.38 -20.24
C ARG A 321 8.87 21.89 -20.42
N VAL A 322 8.67 22.62 -19.33
CA VAL A 322 8.72 24.09 -19.29
C VAL A 322 9.60 24.52 -18.12
N THR A 323 10.41 25.55 -18.29
CA THR A 323 11.21 26.09 -17.18
C THR A 323 10.33 26.67 -16.09
N ALA A 324 10.79 26.63 -14.85
CA ALA A 324 10.06 27.11 -13.70
C ALA A 324 10.95 27.94 -12.77
N LEU A 325 10.34 28.94 -12.13
CA LEU A 325 11.01 29.84 -11.21
C LEU A 325 10.58 29.53 -9.78
N ARG A 326 11.55 29.28 -8.92
CA ARG A 326 11.33 29.17 -7.47
C ARG A 326 11.37 30.56 -6.87
N PHE A 327 10.26 31.03 -6.30
CA PHE A 327 10.21 32.31 -5.61
C PHE A 327 10.75 32.22 -4.19
N ASN A 328 10.42 31.15 -3.48
CA ASN A 328 10.82 30.90 -2.09
C ASN A 328 10.74 29.40 -1.77
N SER A 329 10.87 29.01 -0.50
CA SER A 329 10.78 27.61 -0.09
C SER A 329 9.38 27.00 -0.23
N SER A 330 8.34 27.80 -0.51
CA SER A 330 6.94 27.38 -0.54
C SER A 330 6.19 27.71 -1.84
N SER A 331 6.88 28.18 -2.87
CA SER A 331 6.28 28.69 -4.11
C SER A 331 7.19 28.46 -5.31
N VAL A 332 6.65 27.83 -6.34
CA VAL A 332 7.29 27.66 -7.65
C VAL A 332 6.26 27.95 -8.75
N GLN A 333 6.70 28.57 -9.84
CA GLN A 333 5.82 28.89 -10.96
C GLN A 333 6.45 28.45 -12.28
N CYS A 334 5.73 27.62 -13.01
CA CYS A 334 6.07 27.24 -14.38
C CYS A 334 5.86 28.45 -15.29
N GLN A 335 6.80 28.67 -16.21
CA GLN A 335 6.73 29.77 -17.18
C GLN A 335 5.50 29.64 -18.10
N ASN A 336 5.20 30.75 -18.77
CA ASN A 336 4.11 30.86 -19.72
C ASN A 336 4.27 29.83 -20.85
N SER A 337 3.30 28.91 -20.97
CA SER A 337 3.22 27.95 -22.05
C SER A 337 1.76 27.65 -22.35
N SER A 338 1.48 27.20 -23.57
CA SER A 338 0.19 26.62 -23.94
C SER A 338 0.28 25.10 -23.99
N TYR A 339 -0.84 24.45 -23.70
CA TYR A 339 -0.95 22.98 -23.70
C TYR A 339 -2.16 22.56 -24.52
N LEU A 340 -2.01 21.50 -25.29
CA LEU A 340 -3.04 20.94 -26.15
C LEU A 340 -3.15 19.44 -25.88
N TYR A 341 -4.34 18.89 -26.11
CA TYR A 341 -4.60 17.46 -26.01
C TYR A 341 -5.59 17.02 -27.08
N ASP A 342 -5.51 15.76 -27.49
CA ASP A 342 -6.37 15.15 -28.48
C ASP A 342 -7.71 14.73 -27.89
N GLY A 343 -8.77 14.87 -28.69
CA GLY A 343 -10.15 14.61 -28.28
C GLY A 343 -10.96 15.89 -28.25
N LEU A 344 -11.79 16.07 -29.28
CA LEU A 344 -12.67 17.24 -29.45
C LEU A 344 -13.91 17.20 -28.52
N ARG A 345 -14.28 16.00 -28.06
CA ARG A 345 -15.43 15.78 -27.16
C ARG A 345 -15.04 15.65 -25.69
N ILE A 346 -13.77 15.76 -25.34
CA ILE A 346 -13.32 15.75 -23.95
C ILE A 346 -13.34 17.20 -23.46
N SER A 347 -14.20 17.51 -22.48
CA SER A 347 -14.27 18.86 -21.90
C SER A 347 -13.14 19.14 -20.93
N GLU A 348 -12.69 18.12 -20.20
CA GLU A 348 -11.69 18.23 -19.14
C GLU A 348 -10.82 16.97 -19.13
N LEU A 349 -9.50 17.17 -19.01
CA LEU A 349 -8.49 16.13 -18.96
C LEU A 349 -7.59 16.37 -17.74
N PRO A 350 -7.63 15.53 -16.70
CA PRO A 350 -6.67 15.57 -15.61
C PRO A 350 -5.31 15.04 -16.09
N VAL A 351 -4.27 15.86 -15.94
CA VAL A 351 -2.91 15.59 -16.42
C VAL A 351 -1.97 15.46 -15.24
N ASP A 352 -1.22 14.37 -15.21
CA ASP A 352 -0.16 14.16 -14.23
C ASP A 352 1.04 15.03 -14.59
N PHE A 353 1.65 15.64 -13.57
CA PHE A 353 2.82 16.48 -13.74
C PHE A 353 3.87 16.18 -12.67
N SER A 354 5.10 16.54 -12.97
CA SER A 354 6.22 16.46 -12.04
C SER A 354 6.96 17.79 -12.04
N VAL A 355 7.31 18.27 -10.86
CA VAL A 355 8.23 19.39 -10.70
C VAL A 355 9.62 18.81 -10.54
N VAL A 356 10.50 19.12 -11.48
CA VAL A 356 11.85 18.59 -11.55
C VAL A 356 12.83 19.73 -11.34
N TRP A 357 13.95 19.48 -10.67
CA TRP A 357 15.05 20.42 -10.57
C TRP A 357 16.38 19.71 -10.84
N ASN A 358 17.41 20.46 -11.20
CA ASN A 358 18.71 19.90 -11.60
C ASN A 358 18.62 18.83 -12.71
N GLY A 359 17.58 18.87 -13.55
CA GLY A 359 17.37 17.98 -14.69
C GLY A 359 16.56 16.69 -14.40
N ASN A 360 16.77 16.04 -13.25
CA ASN A 360 16.14 14.75 -12.92
C ASN A 360 15.65 14.61 -11.46
N PHE A 361 15.83 15.61 -10.60
CA PHE A 361 15.38 15.52 -9.21
C PHE A 361 13.90 15.88 -9.10
N ILE A 362 13.06 14.89 -8.84
CA ILE A 362 11.61 15.04 -8.75
C ILE A 362 11.21 15.48 -7.35
N ILE A 363 10.31 16.45 -7.24
CA ILE A 363 9.70 16.88 -5.97
C ILE A 363 8.48 16.02 -5.66
N ASP A 364 8.33 15.62 -4.40
CA ASP A 364 7.25 14.76 -3.94
C ASP A 364 5.87 15.41 -4.13
N ASN A 365 4.91 14.63 -4.63
CA ASN A 365 3.51 15.04 -4.82
C ASN A 365 2.57 14.09 -4.03
N PRO A 366 2.55 14.15 -2.69
CA PRO A 366 1.79 13.21 -1.85
C PRO A 366 0.28 13.28 -2.10
N GLU A 367 -0.24 14.48 -2.39
CA GLU A 367 -1.66 14.73 -2.63
C GLU A 367 -2.11 14.36 -4.06
N ASN A 368 -1.21 13.77 -4.87
CA ASN A 368 -1.42 13.44 -6.28
C ASN A 368 -2.11 14.58 -7.04
N ILE A 369 -1.60 15.80 -6.87
CA ILE A 369 -2.15 17.01 -7.50
C ILE A 369 -2.03 16.84 -9.01
N LYS A 370 -3.10 17.20 -9.74
CA LYS A 370 -3.17 17.14 -11.19
C LYS A 370 -3.40 18.52 -11.78
N VAL A 371 -2.96 18.72 -13.02
CA VAL A 371 -3.32 19.90 -13.81
C VAL A 371 -4.51 19.54 -14.68
N HIS A 372 -5.58 20.32 -14.61
CA HIS A 372 -6.81 20.05 -15.34
C HIS A 372 -6.84 20.90 -16.61
N LEU A 373 -6.62 20.24 -17.76
CA LEU A 373 -6.71 20.89 -19.07
C LEU A 373 -8.15 20.85 -19.55
N TYR A 374 -8.73 21.99 -19.94
CA TYR A 374 -10.13 22.03 -20.35
C TYR A 374 -10.37 22.78 -21.66
N LYS A 375 -11.47 22.44 -22.35
CA LYS A 375 -11.94 23.07 -23.59
C LYS A 375 -13.37 23.57 -23.37
N CYS A 376 -13.62 24.87 -23.58
CA CYS A 376 -14.96 25.43 -23.40
C CYS A 376 -16.01 24.85 -24.35
N GLY A 377 -15.64 24.63 -25.62
CA GLY A 377 -16.57 24.17 -26.67
C GLY A 377 -16.88 22.68 -26.66
N ALA A 378 -16.09 21.86 -25.98
CA ALA A 378 -16.27 20.41 -26.01
C ALA A 378 -17.54 20.01 -25.24
N GLN A 379 -18.46 19.31 -25.92
CA GLN A 379 -19.79 18.91 -25.41
C GLN A 379 -20.74 20.10 -25.12
N ARG A 380 -20.46 21.30 -25.65
CA ARG A 380 -21.24 22.52 -25.36
C ARG A 380 -21.65 23.24 -26.65
N ASP A 381 -22.40 22.52 -27.49
CA ASP A 381 -22.81 22.96 -28.83
C ASP A 381 -23.97 23.98 -28.81
N SER A 382 -24.56 24.26 -27.64
CA SER A 382 -25.67 25.22 -27.49
C SER A 382 -25.43 26.22 -26.37
N CYS A 383 -26.06 27.40 -26.49
CA CYS A 383 -26.01 28.48 -25.50
C CYS A 383 -26.40 27.99 -24.10
N GLY A 384 -27.48 27.23 -24.00
CA GLY A 384 -27.98 26.68 -22.75
C GLY A 384 -26.97 25.78 -22.05
N VAL A 385 -26.40 24.82 -22.78
CA VAL A 385 -25.42 23.86 -22.25
C VAL A 385 -24.09 24.55 -21.92
N CYS A 386 -23.68 25.54 -22.72
CA CYS A 386 -22.51 26.38 -22.43
C CYS A 386 -22.65 27.14 -21.12
N LEU A 387 -23.81 27.78 -20.91
CA LEU A 387 -24.09 28.57 -19.73
C LEU A 387 -24.30 27.69 -18.50
N LYS A 388 -24.83 26.46 -18.65
CA LYS A 388 -24.94 25.47 -17.57
C LYS A 388 -23.58 25.05 -16.98
N ALA A 389 -22.48 25.23 -17.72
CA ALA A 389 -21.15 24.81 -17.29
C ALA A 389 -20.74 25.39 -15.93
N GLU A 390 -19.88 24.65 -15.21
CA GLU A 390 -19.34 25.11 -13.94
C GLU A 390 -18.63 26.46 -14.09
N ARG A 391 -18.89 27.38 -13.15
CA ARG A 391 -18.34 28.74 -13.18
C ARG A 391 -16.81 28.78 -13.15
N LYS A 392 -16.16 27.74 -12.64
CA LYS A 392 -14.69 27.62 -12.54
C LYS A 392 -13.98 27.67 -13.90
N PHE A 393 -14.64 27.24 -14.97
CA PHE A 393 -14.08 27.28 -16.33
C PHE A 393 -14.17 28.65 -17.00
N GLN A 394 -14.96 29.58 -16.45
CA GLN A 394 -15.14 30.93 -17.01
C GLN A 394 -15.52 30.95 -18.51
N CYS A 395 -16.18 29.89 -18.99
CA CYS A 395 -16.66 29.78 -20.35
C CYS A 395 -17.95 30.59 -20.55
N GLY A 396 -18.18 31.07 -21.77
CA GLY A 396 -19.41 31.78 -22.12
C GLY A 396 -19.78 31.60 -23.58
N TRP A 397 -21.00 31.97 -23.92
CA TRP A 397 -21.54 31.79 -25.28
C TRP A 397 -21.25 33.02 -26.14
N CYS A 398 -20.57 32.83 -27.27
CA CYS A 398 -20.34 33.88 -28.25
C CYS A 398 -21.48 33.88 -29.28
N SER A 399 -22.40 34.85 -29.16
CA SER A 399 -23.66 34.83 -29.92
C SER A 399 -23.48 34.90 -31.45
N MET A 400 -22.49 35.65 -31.93
CA MET A 400 -22.23 35.82 -33.37
C MET A 400 -21.61 34.58 -34.00
N GLU A 401 -20.68 33.93 -33.29
CA GLU A 401 -19.98 32.75 -33.78
C GLU A 401 -20.74 31.45 -33.51
N GLY A 402 -21.77 31.50 -32.66
CA GLY A 402 -22.57 30.33 -32.30
C GLY A 402 -21.77 29.25 -31.57
N ARG A 403 -20.77 29.62 -30.76
CA ARG A 403 -19.91 28.67 -30.04
C ARG A 403 -19.63 29.07 -28.59
N CYS A 404 -19.36 28.07 -27.75
CA CYS A 404 -18.94 28.24 -26.37
C CYS A 404 -17.42 28.47 -26.28
N THR A 405 -17.00 29.63 -25.79
CA THR A 405 -15.58 30.00 -25.72
C THR A 405 -15.29 30.97 -24.57
N LEU A 406 -14.01 31.21 -24.31
CA LEU A 406 -13.56 32.22 -23.35
C LEU A 406 -13.84 33.63 -23.88
N ARG A 407 -13.99 34.60 -22.97
CA ARG A 407 -14.27 36.00 -23.34
C ARG A 407 -13.27 36.59 -24.34
N GLN A 408 -11.98 36.29 -24.17
CA GLN A 408 -10.91 36.78 -25.05
C GLN A 408 -10.97 36.25 -26.49
N HIS A 409 -11.62 35.10 -26.70
CA HIS A 409 -11.78 34.48 -28.02
C HIS A 409 -13.09 34.84 -28.72
N CYS A 410 -13.93 35.66 -28.08
CA CYS A 410 -15.13 36.19 -28.72
C CYS A 410 -14.81 37.63 -29.19
N PRO A 411 -14.52 37.83 -30.49
CA PRO A 411 -14.11 39.14 -31.00
C PRO A 411 -15.23 40.16 -30.79
N MET A 412 -14.89 41.33 -30.25
CA MET A 412 -15.82 42.45 -30.15
C MET A 412 -15.85 43.20 -31.48
N SER A 413 -16.34 42.54 -32.54
CA SER A 413 -16.44 43.16 -33.87
C SER A 413 -17.45 44.32 -33.93
N ASN A 414 -18.41 44.36 -33.02
CA ASN A 414 -19.34 45.49 -32.87
C ASN A 414 -19.95 45.50 -31.45
N PRO A 415 -19.85 46.60 -30.67
CA PRO A 415 -20.41 46.72 -29.31
C PRO A 415 -21.92 46.44 -29.21
N TYR A 416 -22.63 46.54 -30.32
CA TYR A 416 -24.09 46.38 -30.39
C TYR A 416 -24.55 44.97 -30.79
N THR A 417 -23.70 44.11 -31.37
CA THR A 417 -24.11 42.77 -31.88
C THR A 417 -23.25 41.61 -31.35
N SER A 418 -21.98 41.84 -31.03
CA SER A 418 -21.06 40.80 -30.58
C SER A 418 -21.07 40.68 -29.05
N ARG A 419 -22.09 40.00 -28.48
CA ARG A 419 -22.22 39.83 -27.03
C ARG A 419 -21.75 38.45 -26.58
N TRP A 420 -20.67 38.43 -25.79
CA TRP A 420 -20.27 37.26 -24.99
C TRP A 420 -21.21 37.14 -23.79
N LEU A 421 -21.95 36.04 -23.71
CA LEU A 421 -22.94 35.77 -22.67
C LEU A 421 -22.34 34.89 -21.57
N HIS A 422 -22.56 35.26 -20.32
CA HIS A 422 -22.19 34.50 -19.13
C HIS A 422 -23.27 34.67 -18.05
N LEU A 423 -23.50 33.67 -17.19
CA LEU A 423 -24.62 33.66 -16.22
C LEU A 423 -24.70 34.88 -15.31
N GLY A 424 -23.55 35.51 -15.00
CA GLY A 424 -23.49 36.72 -14.18
C GLY A 424 -23.90 38.02 -14.90
N SER A 425 -24.23 37.96 -16.19
CA SER A 425 -24.70 39.13 -16.94
C SER A 425 -26.20 39.34 -16.72
N THR A 426 -26.67 40.60 -16.73
CA THR A 426 -28.10 40.91 -16.62
C THR A 426 -28.83 40.56 -17.92
N ASN A 427 -30.03 39.96 -17.78
CA ASN A 427 -30.93 39.60 -18.88
C ASN A 427 -30.30 38.71 -19.96
N VAL A 428 -29.61 37.64 -19.56
CA VAL A 428 -29.12 36.64 -20.53
C VAL A 428 -30.29 35.78 -20.98
N LYS A 429 -30.53 35.76 -22.29
CA LYS A 429 -31.52 34.87 -22.93
C LYS A 429 -30.83 34.13 -24.05
N CYS A 430 -30.96 32.81 -24.08
CA CYS A 430 -30.53 32.02 -25.22
C CYS A 430 -31.59 32.10 -26.32
N THR A 431 -31.15 32.29 -27.55
CA THR A 431 -32.04 32.26 -28.72
C THR A 431 -32.32 30.82 -29.14
N ASN A 432 -33.40 30.62 -29.91
CA ASN A 432 -33.79 29.34 -30.49
C ASN A 432 -34.02 28.21 -29.45
N PRO A 433 -34.98 28.36 -28.52
CA PRO A 433 -35.45 27.25 -27.69
C PRO A 433 -36.06 26.15 -28.57
N ARG A 434 -35.70 24.89 -28.31
CA ARG A 434 -36.21 23.73 -29.06
C ARG A 434 -36.61 22.63 -28.10
N ILE A 435 -37.85 22.19 -28.14
CA ILE A 435 -38.32 21.03 -27.38
C ILE A 435 -37.93 19.76 -28.13
N THR A 436 -37.30 18.82 -27.45
CA THR A 436 -36.89 17.52 -27.99
C THR A 436 -37.82 16.40 -27.55
N GLU A 437 -38.36 16.49 -26.34
CA GLU A 437 -39.19 15.43 -25.75
C GLU A 437 -40.17 16.02 -24.73
N VAL A 438 -41.37 15.44 -24.65
CA VAL A 438 -42.40 15.77 -23.66
C VAL A 438 -42.96 14.48 -23.08
N THR A 439 -42.97 14.36 -21.76
CA THR A 439 -43.48 13.18 -21.05
C THR A 439 -44.34 13.59 -19.84
N PRO A 440 -45.51 12.98 -19.60
CA PRO A 440 -46.22 12.05 -20.47
C PRO A 440 -46.86 12.76 -21.68
N VAL A 441 -47.13 12.00 -22.74
CA VAL A 441 -47.77 12.53 -23.98
C VAL A 441 -49.30 12.66 -23.86
N ALA A 442 -49.90 12.12 -22.80
CA ALA A 442 -51.33 12.16 -22.52
C ALA A 442 -51.57 12.37 -21.02
N GLY A 443 -52.70 12.97 -20.68
CA GLY A 443 -53.12 13.20 -19.30
C GLY A 443 -54.63 13.43 -19.17
N PRO A 444 -55.19 13.29 -17.96
CA PRO A 444 -56.60 13.54 -17.67
C PRO A 444 -57.05 14.98 -17.99
N PRO A 445 -58.29 15.18 -18.49
CA PRO A 445 -58.86 16.51 -18.76
C PRO A 445 -59.08 17.35 -17.47
N GLU A 446 -59.15 16.70 -16.31
CA GLU A 446 -59.25 17.35 -15.00
C GLU A 446 -57.94 18.05 -14.56
N GLY A 447 -56.88 17.98 -15.37
CA GLY A 447 -55.58 18.58 -15.06
C GLY A 447 -54.82 17.80 -13.99
N GLY A 448 -53.81 18.43 -13.39
CA GLY A 448 -52.95 17.79 -12.38
C GLY A 448 -51.85 16.89 -12.95
N THR A 449 -51.73 16.79 -14.27
CA THR A 449 -50.69 15.99 -14.93
C THR A 449 -49.33 16.65 -14.75
N ARG A 450 -48.35 15.90 -14.21
CA ARG A 450 -46.96 16.35 -14.13
C ARG A 450 -46.27 16.14 -15.48
N VAL A 451 -46.12 17.21 -16.24
CA VAL A 451 -45.49 17.21 -17.56
C VAL A 451 -44.02 17.62 -17.41
N THR A 452 -43.13 16.77 -17.91
CA THR A 452 -41.70 16.99 -18.02
C THR A 452 -41.38 17.31 -19.47
N ILE A 453 -40.82 18.49 -19.71
CA ILE A 453 -40.38 18.93 -21.03
C ILE A 453 -38.86 18.96 -21.05
N ARG A 454 -38.27 18.31 -22.06
CA ARG A 454 -36.84 18.33 -22.34
C ARG A 454 -36.56 19.00 -23.67
N GLY A 455 -35.40 19.64 -23.77
CA GLY A 455 -35.04 20.40 -24.95
C GLY A 455 -33.70 21.10 -24.83
N ILE A 456 -33.50 22.08 -25.70
CA ILE A 456 -32.27 22.86 -25.83
C ILE A 456 -32.65 24.33 -25.72
N ASN A 457 -31.87 25.11 -24.96
CA ASN A 457 -32.07 26.56 -24.77
C ASN A 457 -33.43 26.94 -24.12
N LEU A 458 -34.03 26.06 -23.30
CA LEU A 458 -35.41 26.23 -22.80
C LEU A 458 -35.63 27.37 -21.79
N GLY A 459 -34.58 27.83 -21.09
CA GLY A 459 -34.66 28.93 -20.12
C GLY A 459 -33.50 28.89 -19.13
N LEU A 460 -32.97 30.05 -18.72
CA LEU A 460 -31.77 30.14 -17.88
C LEU A 460 -32.07 30.42 -16.39
N SER A 461 -33.26 30.93 -16.10
CA SER A 461 -33.77 31.17 -14.74
C SER A 461 -35.14 30.53 -14.59
N PHE A 462 -35.45 30.04 -13.39
CA PHE A 462 -36.78 29.54 -13.06
C PHE A 462 -37.86 30.63 -13.19
N ALA A 463 -37.52 31.88 -12.89
CA ALA A 463 -38.44 33.01 -13.02
C ALA A 463 -38.90 33.25 -14.46
N ASP A 464 -38.06 32.91 -15.45
CA ASP A 464 -38.43 33.03 -16.87
C ASP A 464 -39.54 32.03 -17.27
N MET A 465 -39.78 31.00 -16.46
CA MET A 465 -40.77 29.95 -16.75
C MET A 465 -42.17 30.29 -16.23
N ILE A 466 -42.26 31.19 -15.25
CA ILE A 466 -43.52 31.57 -14.62
C ILE A 466 -44.37 32.33 -15.64
N ASN A 467 -45.59 31.86 -15.90
CA ASN A 467 -46.58 32.41 -16.83
C ASN A 467 -46.20 32.40 -18.34
N ASN A 468 -45.03 31.87 -18.71
CA ASN A 468 -44.56 31.85 -20.10
C ASN A 468 -44.78 30.50 -20.81
N VAL A 469 -45.29 29.47 -20.10
CA VAL A 469 -45.49 28.13 -20.64
C VAL A 469 -46.98 27.78 -20.65
N GLN A 470 -47.48 27.39 -21.81
CA GLN A 470 -48.86 26.94 -22.02
C GLN A 470 -48.87 25.65 -22.84
N VAL A 471 -49.83 24.78 -22.54
CA VAL A 471 -50.12 23.58 -23.36
C VAL A 471 -51.44 23.83 -24.07
N ALA A 472 -51.40 24.09 -25.38
CA ALA A 472 -52.58 24.39 -26.19
C ALA A 472 -53.47 25.52 -25.61
N GLY A 473 -52.87 26.54 -24.99
CA GLY A 473 -53.57 27.67 -24.34
C GLY A 473 -53.93 27.46 -22.87
N ILE A 474 -53.72 26.25 -22.33
CA ILE A 474 -53.92 25.96 -20.90
C ILE A 474 -52.68 26.39 -20.13
N GLN A 475 -52.89 27.18 -19.09
CA GLN A 475 -51.82 27.61 -18.19
C GLN A 475 -51.23 26.42 -17.44
N CYS A 476 -49.91 26.42 -17.30
CA CYS A 476 -49.18 25.36 -16.60
C CYS A 476 -48.33 25.98 -15.50
N THR A 477 -48.38 25.38 -14.31
CA THR A 477 -47.62 25.85 -13.15
C THR A 477 -46.25 25.16 -13.11
N PRO A 478 -45.12 25.86 -13.30
CA PRO A 478 -43.80 25.24 -13.25
C PRO A 478 -43.45 24.81 -11.81
N LYS A 479 -42.67 23.73 -11.69
CA LYS A 479 -42.17 23.19 -10.43
C LYS A 479 -40.65 23.32 -10.39
N GLU A 480 -40.12 23.84 -9.28
CA GLU A 480 -38.66 23.91 -9.06
C GLU A 480 -38.05 22.50 -9.01
N ASP A 481 -38.77 21.55 -8.43
CA ASP A 481 -38.37 20.14 -8.38
C ASP A 481 -38.39 19.51 -9.78
N GLY A 482 -37.19 19.22 -10.30
CA GLY A 482 -36.94 18.69 -11.63
C GLY A 482 -36.59 19.73 -12.69
N TYR A 483 -36.44 21.02 -12.34
CA TYR A 483 -35.90 22.04 -13.23
C TYR A 483 -34.38 21.89 -13.41
N ILE A 484 -33.95 21.76 -14.66
CA ILE A 484 -32.53 21.72 -15.06
C ILE A 484 -32.31 22.85 -16.07
N ILE A 485 -31.43 23.79 -15.71
CA ILE A 485 -31.13 25.00 -16.49
C ILE A 485 -30.92 24.66 -17.97
N ALA A 486 -31.72 25.30 -18.82
CA ALA A 486 -31.74 25.21 -20.28
C ALA A 486 -31.93 23.82 -20.92
N GLU A 487 -32.23 22.79 -20.14
CA GLU A 487 -32.39 21.40 -20.61
C GLU A 487 -33.75 20.79 -20.27
N GLN A 488 -34.25 21.00 -19.05
CA GLN A 488 -35.45 20.34 -18.57
C GLN A 488 -36.26 21.26 -17.66
N TYR A 489 -37.56 21.19 -17.76
CA TYR A 489 -38.44 21.75 -16.76
C TYR A 489 -39.67 20.89 -16.57
N VAL A 490 -40.22 20.97 -15.37
CA VAL A 490 -41.38 20.20 -14.93
C VAL A 490 -42.50 21.17 -14.61
N MET A 491 -43.71 20.83 -15.03
CA MET A 491 -44.91 21.63 -14.76
C MET A 491 -46.10 20.76 -14.41
N THR A 492 -47.10 21.36 -13.79
CA THR A 492 -48.41 20.75 -13.58
C THR A 492 -49.44 21.47 -14.45
N SER A 493 -50.18 20.71 -15.27
CA SER A 493 -51.24 21.27 -16.10
C SER A 493 -52.44 21.70 -15.26
N ASP A 494 -52.97 22.90 -15.49
CA ASP A 494 -54.21 23.33 -14.86
C ASP A 494 -55.43 22.64 -15.50
N LYS A 495 -56.61 22.80 -14.89
CA LYS A 495 -57.88 22.24 -15.41
C LYS A 495 -58.22 22.82 -16.77
N VAL A 496 -58.65 21.98 -17.70
CA VAL A 496 -59.25 22.44 -18.97
C VAL A 496 -60.65 22.97 -18.64
N VAL A 497 -60.85 24.28 -18.74
CA VAL A 497 -62.18 24.88 -18.65
C VAL A 497 -62.79 24.80 -20.04
N LEU A 498 -63.70 23.85 -20.24
CA LEU A 498 -64.48 23.68 -21.48
C LEU A 498 -65.58 24.74 -21.59
#